data_AF-W1YAQ0-F1
#
_entry.id   AF-W1YAQ0-F1
#
_cell.length_a   1.000
_cell.length_b   1.000
_cell.length_c   1.000
_cell.angle_alpha   90.00
_cell.angle_beta   90.00
_cell.angle_gamma   90.00
#
_symmetry.space_group_name_H-M   'P 1'
#
loop_
_entity.id
_entity.type
_entity.pdbx_description
1 polymer ?
#
loop_
_entity_poly.entity_id
_entity_poly.type
_entity_poly.pdbx_seq_one_letter_code
_entity_poly.pdbx_strand_id
1 'polypeptide(L)'
;NPGKKLVPYYTVKEFVESLETPRRILLMVKAGVGTDAAIDSLKPYLDKGDIIIDGGNTFFQDTIRRNRELSAEGFNFIGTGVSGGEEGALKGPSIMPGGQKEAYELVAPILTKIAAV
;
A
#
# COMPACT_ATOMS: atom_id res chain seq x y z
N ASN A 1 20.27 10.04 -3.36
CA ASN A 1 19.70 10.13 -4.73
C ASN A 1 19.43 11.59 -5.11
N PRO A 2 20.48 12.38 -5.42
CA PRO A 2 20.31 13.78 -5.82
C PRO A 2 19.39 13.85 -7.05
N GLY A 3 18.27 14.59 -6.96
CA GLY A 3 17.27 14.71 -8.03
C GLY A 3 15.97 13.92 -7.83
N LYS A 4 15.92 12.98 -6.86
CA LYS A 4 14.66 12.32 -6.50
C LYS A 4 13.88 13.14 -5.47
N LYS A 5 12.56 13.27 -5.67
CA LYS A 5 11.64 13.93 -4.75
C LYS A 5 11.20 12.96 -3.65
N LEU A 6 12.13 12.61 -2.76
CA LEU A 6 11.89 11.71 -1.63
C LEU A 6 12.03 12.50 -0.32
N VAL A 7 10.99 12.51 0.50
CA VAL A 7 10.96 13.21 1.78
C VAL A 7 10.73 12.18 2.88
N PRO A 8 11.67 12.00 3.83
CA PRO A 8 11.46 11.12 4.98
C PRO A 8 10.58 11.82 6.02
N TYR A 9 9.80 11.03 6.73
CA TYR A 9 9.03 11.45 7.91
C TYR A 9 9.40 10.54 9.08
N TYR A 10 9.40 11.10 10.29
CA TYR A 10 9.90 10.41 11.49
C TYR A 10 8.79 9.99 12.44
N THR A 11 7.55 10.39 12.15
CA THR A 11 6.35 9.91 12.82
C THR A 11 5.30 9.48 11.81
N VAL A 12 4.43 8.54 12.20
CA VAL A 12 3.33 8.06 11.34
C VAL A 12 2.35 9.20 11.04
N LYS A 13 2.08 10.05 12.03
CA LYS A 13 1.21 11.22 11.87
C LYS A 13 1.72 12.17 10.79
N GLU A 14 2.99 12.60 10.87
CA GLU A 14 3.57 13.50 9.87
C GLU A 14 3.61 12.87 8.47
N PHE A 15 3.89 11.57 8.39
CA PHE A 15 3.83 10.83 7.13
C PHE A 15 2.42 10.90 6.53
N VAL A 16 1.38 10.55 7.29
CA VAL A 16 0.00 10.52 6.79
C VAL A 16 -0.52 11.92 6.43
N GLU A 17 -0.17 12.94 7.23
CA GLU A 17 -0.55 14.34 6.97
C GLU A 17 0.15 14.94 5.75
N SER A 18 1.27 14.36 5.30
CA SER A 18 1.98 14.83 4.11
C SER A 18 1.38 14.39 2.77
N LEU A 19 0.47 13.42 2.79
CA LEU A 19 -0.05 12.77 1.59
C LEU A 19 -1.26 13.51 1.02
N GLU A 20 -1.36 13.54 -0.30
CA GLU A 20 -2.57 13.98 -1.00
C GLU A 20 -3.74 13.05 -0.70
N THR A 21 -4.96 13.62 -0.64
CA THR A 21 -6.19 12.86 -0.44
C THR A 21 -6.87 12.50 -1.78
N PRO A 22 -7.46 11.30 -1.93
CA PRO A 22 -7.41 10.17 -1.00
C PRO A 22 -6.00 9.58 -0.90
N ARG A 23 -5.57 9.28 0.34
CA ARG A 23 -4.20 8.86 0.65
C ARG A 23 -3.93 7.47 0.10
N ARG A 24 -2.72 7.23 -0.40
CA ARG A 24 -2.30 5.97 -1.03
C ARG A 24 -1.01 5.50 -0.36
N ILE A 25 -1.11 4.47 0.48
CA ILE A 25 -0.01 4.03 1.34
C ILE A 25 0.40 2.62 0.97
N LEU A 26 1.63 2.44 0.47
CA LEU A 26 2.20 1.12 0.19
C LEU A 26 3.02 0.62 1.38
N LEU A 27 2.61 -0.52 1.93
CA LEU A 27 3.30 -1.23 3.01
C LEU A 27 4.24 -2.28 2.43
N MET A 28 5.54 -2.13 2.72
CA MET A 28 6.59 -3.10 2.40
C MET A 28 7.24 -3.57 3.70
N VAL A 29 6.44 -4.23 4.56
CA VAL A 29 6.87 -4.74 5.86
C VAL A 29 6.82 -6.26 5.89
N LYS A 30 7.39 -6.87 6.92
CA LYS A 30 7.32 -8.32 7.11
C LYS A 30 5.85 -8.75 7.25
N ALA A 31 5.45 -9.75 6.45
CA ALA A 31 4.10 -10.30 6.44
C ALA A 31 3.70 -10.86 7.82
N GLY A 32 2.39 -10.90 8.08
CA GLY A 32 1.80 -11.28 9.37
C GLY A 32 1.69 -10.08 10.32
N VAL A 33 2.05 -10.28 11.60
CA VAL A 33 1.84 -9.32 12.70
C VAL A 33 2.42 -7.93 12.42
N GLY A 34 3.55 -7.86 11.70
CA GLY A 34 4.16 -6.56 11.36
C GLY A 34 3.28 -5.71 10.44
N THR A 35 2.51 -6.35 9.54
CA THR A 35 1.56 -5.65 8.67
C THR A 35 0.35 -5.16 9.46
N ASP A 36 -0.21 -6.00 10.34
CA ASP A 36 -1.36 -5.61 11.17
C ASP A 36 -1.00 -4.44 12.10
N ALA A 37 0.17 -4.49 12.76
CA ALA A 37 0.66 -3.40 13.58
C ALA A 37 0.88 -2.09 12.80
N ALA A 38 1.37 -2.19 11.56
CA ALA A 38 1.54 -1.02 10.69
C ALA A 38 0.18 -0.41 10.32
N ILE A 39 -0.81 -1.25 9.96
CA ILE A 39 -2.18 -0.82 9.67
C ILE A 39 -2.79 -0.12 10.88
N ASP A 40 -2.70 -0.73 12.06
CA ASP A 40 -3.25 -0.15 13.31
C ASP A 40 -2.61 1.19 13.66
N SER A 41 -1.32 1.38 13.37
CA SER A 41 -0.65 2.66 13.60
C SER A 41 -1.14 3.77 12.67
N LEU A 42 -1.64 3.43 11.47
CA LEU A 42 -2.12 4.37 10.47
C LEU A 42 -3.56 4.81 10.73
N LYS A 43 -4.43 3.87 11.10
CA LYS A 43 -5.89 4.07 11.25
C LYS A 43 -6.32 5.35 11.98
N PRO A 44 -5.68 5.79 13.08
CA PRO A 44 -6.07 7.01 13.80
C PRO A 44 -5.90 8.31 12.98
N TYR A 45 -5.15 8.26 11.88
CA TYR A 45 -4.81 9.43 11.06
C TYR A 45 -5.42 9.38 9.65
N LEU A 46 -6.14 8.30 9.31
CA LEU A 46 -6.75 8.10 8.01
C LEU A 46 -8.18 8.63 7.97
N ASP A 47 -8.58 9.07 6.78
CA ASP A 47 -9.96 9.45 6.47
C ASP A 47 -10.66 8.33 5.68
N LYS A 48 -11.99 8.34 5.68
CA LYS A 48 -12.78 7.39 4.87
C LYS A 48 -12.42 7.53 3.39
N GLY A 49 -12.25 6.39 2.73
CA GLY A 49 -11.84 6.32 1.33
C GLY A 49 -10.32 6.25 1.10
N ASP A 50 -9.50 6.49 2.12
CA ASP A 50 -8.05 6.29 2.02
C ASP A 50 -7.70 4.82 1.73
N ILE A 51 -6.57 4.62 1.06
CA ILE A 51 -6.16 3.34 0.48
C ILE A 51 -4.86 2.86 1.13
N ILE A 52 -4.93 1.66 1.69
CA ILE A 52 -3.76 0.91 2.15
C ILE A 52 -3.47 -0.21 1.15
N ILE A 53 -2.21 -0.33 0.73
CA ILE A 53 -1.72 -1.34 -0.21
C ILE A 53 -0.70 -2.23 0.53
N ASP A 54 -0.97 -3.53 0.66
CA ASP A 54 -0.01 -4.50 1.19
C ASP A 54 0.80 -5.11 0.03
N GLY A 55 2.07 -4.70 -0.11
CA GLY A 55 2.99 -5.21 -1.12
C GLY A 55 3.83 -6.41 -0.64
N GLY A 56 3.56 -6.94 0.56
CA GLY A 56 4.30 -8.05 1.13
C GLY A 56 3.90 -9.41 0.55
N ASN A 57 4.70 -10.43 0.86
CA ASN A 57 4.38 -11.83 0.55
C ASN A 57 3.37 -12.39 1.57
N THR A 58 2.18 -11.81 1.59
CA THR A 58 1.11 -12.12 2.54
C THR A 58 0.30 -13.34 2.06
N PHE A 59 -0.12 -14.19 3.00
CA PHE A 59 -1.04 -15.28 2.68
C PHE A 59 -2.42 -14.73 2.35
N PHE A 60 -3.00 -15.14 1.21
CA PHE A 60 -4.21 -14.51 0.67
C PHE A 60 -5.42 -14.47 1.64
N GLN A 61 -5.51 -15.41 2.58
CA GLN A 61 -6.58 -15.39 3.60
C GLN A 61 -6.44 -14.21 4.56
N ASP A 62 -5.21 -13.81 4.90
CA ASP A 62 -4.96 -12.61 5.70
C ASP A 62 -5.36 -11.35 4.94
N THR A 63 -5.07 -11.30 3.63
CA THR A 63 -5.52 -10.21 2.75
C THR A 63 -7.05 -10.12 2.73
N ILE A 64 -7.76 -11.26 2.59
CA ILE A 64 -9.23 -11.29 2.60
C ILE A 64 -9.78 -10.80 3.95
N ARG A 65 -9.19 -11.24 5.07
CA ARG A 65 -9.57 -10.80 6.41
C ARG A 65 -9.40 -9.28 6.56
N ARG A 66 -8.21 -8.76 6.26
CA ARG A 66 -7.88 -7.32 6.34
C ARG A 66 -8.79 -6.49 5.44
N ASN A 67 -9.05 -6.95 4.23
CA ASN A 67 -9.94 -6.25 3.30
C ASN A 67 -11.35 -6.09 3.90
N ARG A 68 -11.90 -7.15 4.50
CA ARG A 68 -13.23 -7.08 5.15
C ARG A 68 -13.26 -6.13 6.34
N GLU A 69 -12.27 -6.24 7.23
CA GLU A 69 -12.18 -5.40 8.43
C GLU A 69 -12.04 -3.91 8.06
N LEU A 70 -11.09 -3.59 7.18
CA LEU A 70 -10.86 -2.21 6.74
C LEU A 70 -12.03 -1.62 5.94
N SER A 71 -12.69 -2.43 5.10
CA SER A 71 -13.88 -1.98 4.38
C SER A 71 -15.03 -1.63 5.31
N ALA A 72 -15.22 -2.41 6.39
CA ALA A 72 -16.26 -2.15 7.37
C ALA A 72 -16.04 -0.81 8.11
N GLU A 73 -14.78 -0.37 8.21
CA GLU A 73 -14.39 0.91 8.81
C GLU A 73 -14.40 2.07 7.79
N GLY A 74 -14.60 1.78 6.50
CA GLY A 74 -14.65 2.76 5.42
C GLY A 74 -13.31 3.04 4.74
N PHE A 75 -12.31 2.18 4.96
CA PHE A 75 -11.02 2.24 4.29
C PHE A 75 -10.95 1.26 3.11
N ASN A 76 -10.15 1.62 2.11
CA ASN A 76 -9.86 0.76 0.97
C ASN A 76 -8.60 -0.07 1.23
N PHE A 77 -8.57 -1.32 0.77
CA PHE A 77 -7.43 -2.20 0.98
C PHE A 77 -7.11 -3.03 -0.27
N ILE A 78 -5.87 -2.91 -0.75
CA ILE A 78 -5.37 -3.64 -1.91
C ILE A 78 -4.25 -4.56 -1.45
N GLY A 79 -4.41 -5.88 -1.63
CA GLY A 79 -3.30 -6.81 -1.55
C GLY A 79 -2.59 -6.86 -2.90
N THR A 80 -1.29 -6.66 -2.93
CA THR A 80 -0.47 -6.64 -4.13
C THR A 80 0.68 -7.62 -3.99
N GLY A 81 0.70 -8.65 -4.85
CA GLY A 81 1.90 -9.46 -5.01
C GLY A 81 2.93 -8.69 -5.86
N VAL A 82 4.18 -8.62 -5.40
CA VAL A 82 5.30 -8.03 -6.14
C VAL A 82 6.36 -9.10 -6.40
N SER A 83 6.71 -9.32 -7.67
CA SER A 83 7.71 -10.31 -8.09
C SER A 83 8.76 -9.71 -9.02
N GLY A 84 10.01 -10.21 -8.92
CA GLY A 84 11.16 -9.70 -9.68
C GLY A 84 12.44 -9.52 -8.86
N GLY A 85 12.40 -9.78 -7.55
CA GLY A 85 13.54 -9.56 -6.65
C GLY A 85 13.91 -8.09 -6.52
N GLU A 86 15.07 -7.81 -5.93
CA GLU A 86 15.56 -6.43 -5.71
C GLU A 86 15.78 -5.68 -7.03
N GLU A 87 16.33 -6.37 -8.04
CA GLU A 87 16.56 -5.78 -9.35
C GLU A 87 15.26 -5.46 -10.07
N GLY A 88 14.29 -6.37 -10.03
CA GLY A 88 12.95 -6.14 -10.58
C GLY A 88 12.24 -5.00 -9.88
N ALA A 89 12.33 -4.91 -8.55
CA ALA A 89 11.75 -3.78 -7.82
C ALA A 89 12.32 -2.41 -8.25
N LEU A 90 13.57 -2.37 -8.72
CA LEU A 90 14.20 -1.14 -9.23
C LEU A 90 13.89 -0.85 -10.70
N LYS A 91 13.83 -1.89 -11.56
CA LYS A 91 13.74 -1.74 -13.01
C LYS A 91 12.33 -1.93 -13.59
N GLY A 92 11.45 -2.59 -12.86
CA GLY A 92 10.13 -3.00 -13.31
C GLY A 92 9.78 -4.39 -12.79
N PRO A 93 8.98 -4.51 -11.71
CA PRO A 93 8.53 -5.81 -11.23
C PRO A 93 7.22 -6.22 -11.92
N SER A 94 6.84 -7.49 -11.74
CA SER A 94 5.45 -7.90 -11.92
C SER A 94 4.64 -7.49 -10.69
N ILE A 95 3.48 -6.87 -10.91
CA ILE A 95 2.62 -6.32 -9.87
C ILE A 95 1.21 -6.88 -10.04
N MET A 96 0.69 -7.52 -9.00
CA MET A 96 -0.56 -8.28 -9.01
C MET A 96 -1.52 -7.75 -7.95
N PRO A 97 -2.16 -6.58 -8.17
CA PRO A 97 -3.07 -5.95 -7.22
C PRO A 97 -4.45 -6.63 -7.22
N GLY A 98 -5.01 -6.82 -6.02
CA GLY A 98 -6.37 -7.32 -5.79
C GLY A 98 -7.05 -6.61 -4.61
N GLY A 99 -8.29 -6.19 -4.79
CA GLY A 99 -9.05 -5.40 -3.81
C GLY A 99 -10.28 -4.76 -4.44
N GLN A 100 -10.77 -3.67 -3.83
CA GLN A 100 -11.86 -2.87 -4.38
C GLN A 100 -11.46 -2.27 -5.74
N LYS A 101 -12.37 -2.30 -6.71
CA LYS A 101 -12.10 -1.83 -8.08
C LYS A 101 -11.84 -0.32 -8.10
N GLU A 102 -12.62 0.43 -7.35
CA GLU A 102 -12.54 1.89 -7.24
C GLU A 102 -11.19 2.32 -6.64
N ALA A 103 -10.71 1.57 -5.65
CA ALA A 103 -9.39 1.78 -5.07
C ALA A 103 -8.27 1.46 -6.07
N TYR A 104 -8.41 0.37 -6.83
CA TYR A 104 -7.46 0.01 -7.88
C TYR A 104 -7.34 1.08 -8.95
N GLU A 105 -8.44 1.64 -9.43
CA GLU A 105 -8.45 2.69 -10.45
C GLU A 105 -7.64 3.94 -10.03
N LEU A 106 -7.62 4.26 -8.74
CA LEU A 106 -6.85 5.37 -8.19
C LEU A 106 -5.34 5.10 -8.17
N VAL A 107 -4.91 3.85 -7.97
CA VAL A 107 -3.48 3.47 -7.86
C VAL A 107 -2.90 2.93 -9.16
N ALA A 108 -3.75 2.46 -10.08
CA ALA A 108 -3.36 1.84 -11.35
C ALA A 108 -2.37 2.69 -12.17
N PRO A 109 -2.53 4.03 -12.32
CA PRO A 109 -1.57 4.83 -13.08
C PRO A 109 -0.13 4.77 -12.55
N ILE A 110 0.04 4.62 -11.23
CA ILE A 110 1.37 4.49 -10.61
C ILE A 110 1.86 3.06 -10.81
N LEU A 111 1.04 2.06 -10.50
CA LEU A 111 1.42 0.65 -10.60
C LEU A 111 1.83 0.27 -12.04
N THR A 112 1.08 0.71 -13.04
CA THR A 112 1.40 0.46 -14.45
C THR A 112 2.71 1.13 -14.87
N LYS A 113 2.98 2.36 -14.41
CA LYS A 113 4.21 3.08 -14.78
C LYS A 113 5.47 2.45 -14.22
N ILE A 114 5.38 1.78 -13.06
CA ILE A 114 6.54 1.17 -12.41
C ILE A 114 6.68 -0.32 -12.74
N ALA A 115 5.68 -0.96 -13.34
CA ALA A 115 5.74 -2.37 -13.71
C ALA A 115 6.68 -2.62 -14.90
N ALA A 116 7.12 -3.87 -15.06
CA ALA A 116 7.83 -4.31 -16.25
C ALA A 116 6.99 -4.09 -17.53
N VAL A 117 7.70 -3.86 -18.65
CA VAL A 117 7.13 -3.75 -20.02
C VAL A 117 7.20 -5.10 -20.72
#